data_AF-A0A564TDM3-F1
#
_entry.id   AF-A0A564TDM3-F1
#
_cell.length_a   1.000
_cell.length_b   1.000
_cell.length_c   1.000
_cell.angle_alpha   90.00
_cell.angle_beta   90.00
_cell.angle_gamma   90.00
#
_symmetry.space_group_name_H-M   'P 1'
#
loop_
_entity.id
_entity.type
_entity.pdbx_description
1 polymer ?
#
loop_
_entity_poly.entity_id
_entity_poly.type
_entity_poly.pdbx_seq_one_letter_code
_entity_poly.pdbx_strand_id
1 'polypeptide(L)'
;MQLGTREIRHIILNNQVVNSSRALHSLKHTVPKSHKNIAIHMVDHIRRLGVFPANYALDLGEFIDSNGNSYIDIVELNPISCSMCYVNNSIYADVVPEIGECQRQLMMGAEFCYDAIANPKNYDMLRISNKSYTYTSDNQSQS
;
A
#
# COMPACT_ATOMS: atom_id res chain seq x y z
N MET A 1 -17.03 12.41 4.63
CA MET A 1 -16.44 11.84 3.40
C MET A 1 -16.71 10.33 3.46
N GLN A 2 -17.49 9.79 2.53
CA GLN A 2 -17.76 8.36 2.50
C GLN A 2 -16.63 7.69 1.72
N LEU A 3 -15.93 6.72 2.33
CA LEU A 3 -14.95 5.90 1.64
C LEU A 3 -15.62 5.22 0.44
N GLY A 4 -14.95 5.24 -0.71
CA GLY A 4 -15.50 4.84 -2.00
C GLY A 4 -16.08 3.42 -2.01
N THR A 5 -17.15 3.20 -2.76
CA THR A 5 -17.85 1.90 -2.82
C THR A 5 -17.24 0.94 -3.85
N ARG A 6 -16.30 1.42 -4.67
CA ARG A 6 -15.66 0.65 -5.72
C ARG A 6 -14.18 0.94 -5.82
N GLU A 7 -13.39 -0.07 -5.50
CA GLU A 7 -11.94 -0.05 -5.64
C GLU A 7 -11.47 -0.98 -6.76
N ILE A 8 -10.46 -0.55 -7.51
CA ILE A 8 -9.83 -1.31 -8.59
C ILE A 8 -8.32 -1.19 -8.47
N ARG A 9 -7.66 -2.36 -8.44
CA ARG A 9 -6.20 -2.47 -8.46
C ARG A 9 -5.68 -2.56 -9.88
N HIS A 10 -4.72 -1.72 -10.19
CA HIS A 10 -3.96 -1.72 -11.43
C HIS A 10 -2.52 -2.13 -11.14
N ILE A 11 -1.98 -3.07 -11.93
CA ILE A 11 -0.57 -3.44 -11.84
C ILE A 11 0.19 -2.64 -12.89
N ILE A 12 1.18 -1.88 -12.43
CA ILE A 12 2.03 -1.03 -13.26
C ILE A 12 3.41 -1.67 -13.35
N LEU A 13 3.86 -1.93 -14.56
CA LEU A 13 5.23 -2.38 -14.85
C LEU A 13 5.85 -1.49 -15.92
N ASN A 14 7.08 -1.03 -15.69
CA ASN A 14 7.80 -0.12 -16.58
C ASN A 14 6.97 1.13 -16.96
N ASN A 15 6.27 1.70 -15.98
CA ASN A 15 5.34 2.83 -16.17
C ASN A 15 4.18 2.55 -17.14
N GLN A 16 3.74 1.29 -17.26
CA GLN A 16 2.60 0.90 -18.08
C GLN A 16 1.60 0.09 -17.27
N VAL A 17 0.31 0.35 -17.47
CA VAL A 17 -0.78 -0.46 -16.90
C VAL A 17 -0.79 -1.81 -17.61
N VAL A 18 -0.35 -2.88 -16.93
CA VAL A 18 -0.29 -4.24 -17.50
C VAL A 18 -1.46 -5.12 -17.08
N ASN A 19 -2.04 -4.87 -15.90
CA ASN A 19 -3.20 -5.60 -15.42
C ASN A 19 -4.17 -4.66 -14.69
N SER A 20 -5.44 -5.02 -14.66
CA SER A 20 -6.46 -4.31 -13.88
C SER A 20 -7.47 -5.32 -13.37
N SER A 21 -7.65 -5.35 -12.05
CA SER A 21 -8.48 -6.33 -11.37
C SER A 21 -9.22 -5.69 -10.19
N ARG A 22 -10.41 -6.22 -9.87
CA ARG A 22 -11.14 -5.87 -8.64
C ARG A 22 -10.76 -6.83 -7.51
N ALA A 23 -10.92 -6.40 -6.26
CA ALA A 23 -10.75 -7.25 -5.09
C ALA A 23 -11.69 -8.48 -5.11
N LEU A 24 -11.05 -9.64 -5.34
CA LEU A 24 -11.32 -11.02 -4.92
C LEU A 24 -12.71 -11.71 -5.00
N HIS A 25 -13.84 -11.08 -5.30
CA HIS A 25 -15.14 -11.79 -5.24
C HIS A 25 -15.90 -11.98 -6.57
N SER A 26 -15.29 -11.71 -7.73
CA SER A 26 -15.97 -11.99 -9.00
C SER A 26 -15.03 -12.48 -10.10
N LEU A 27 -15.31 -13.67 -10.63
CA LEU A 27 -14.71 -14.22 -11.85
C LEU A 27 -14.95 -13.33 -13.09
N LYS A 28 -15.89 -12.39 -13.02
CA LYS A 28 -16.07 -11.33 -14.04
C LYS A 28 -15.22 -10.12 -13.69
N HIS A 29 -13.95 -10.17 -14.07
CA HIS A 29 -12.96 -9.10 -13.91
C HIS A 29 -13.09 -7.98 -14.97
N THR A 30 -14.31 -7.57 -15.34
CA THR A 30 -14.47 -6.48 -16.31
C THR A 30 -14.31 -5.13 -15.61
N VAL A 31 -13.11 -4.57 -15.69
CA VAL A 31 -12.83 -3.18 -15.31
C VAL A 31 -13.37 -2.25 -16.41
N PRO A 32 -14.21 -1.24 -16.08
CA PRO A 32 -14.73 -0.30 -17.06
C PRO A 32 -13.61 0.41 -17.84
N LYS A 33 -13.85 0.69 -19.12
CA LYS A 33 -12.88 1.39 -19.97
C LYS A 33 -12.53 2.78 -19.42
N SER A 34 -13.49 3.48 -18.83
CA SER A 34 -13.27 4.78 -18.18
C SER A 34 -12.22 4.70 -17.07
N HIS A 35 -12.27 3.66 -16.23
CA HIS A 35 -11.30 3.46 -15.15
C HIS A 35 -9.90 3.16 -15.68
N LYS A 36 -9.81 2.31 -16.72
CA LYS A 36 -8.53 2.02 -17.38
C LYS A 36 -7.91 3.30 -17.97
N ASN A 37 -8.71 4.14 -18.61
CA ASN A 37 -8.22 5.40 -19.19
C ASN A 37 -7.71 6.36 -18.10
N ILE A 38 -8.41 6.45 -16.97
CA ILE A 38 -7.99 7.28 -15.83
C ILE A 38 -6.70 6.73 -15.22
N ALA A 39 -6.60 5.42 -15.03
CA ALA A 39 -5.37 4.78 -14.56
C ALA A 39 -4.18 5.09 -15.49
N ILE A 40 -4.36 4.99 -16.82
CA ILE A 40 -3.31 5.34 -17.79
C ILE A 40 -2.90 6.81 -17.64
N HIS A 41 -3.87 7.73 -17.53
CA HIS A 41 -3.60 9.15 -17.34
C HIS A 41 -2.82 9.44 -16.04
N MET A 42 -3.19 8.79 -14.93
CA MET A 42 -2.49 8.92 -13.65
C MET A 42 -1.07 8.33 -13.71
N VAL A 43 -0.88 7.17 -14.34
CA VAL A 43 0.44 6.56 -14.53
C VAL A 43 1.34 7.46 -15.39
N ASP A 44 0.81 8.04 -16.47
CA ASP A 44 1.56 9.01 -17.29
C ASP A 44 1.94 10.25 -16.49
N HIS A 45 1.08 10.71 -15.57
CA HIS A 45 1.39 11.82 -14.68
C HIS A 45 2.50 11.44 -13.69
N ILE A 46 2.38 10.32 -12.98
CA ILE A 46 3.39 9.81 -12.03
C ILE A 46 4.75 9.61 -12.73
N ARG A 47 4.75 9.01 -13.93
CA ARG A 47 5.95 8.85 -14.75
C ARG A 47 6.64 10.19 -15.04
N ARG A 48 5.86 11.22 -15.40
CA ARG A 48 6.41 12.56 -15.70
C ARG A 48 7.01 13.26 -14.48
N LEU A 49 6.50 12.97 -13.28
CA LEU A 49 7.09 13.49 -12.04
C LEU A 49 8.50 12.91 -11.79
N GLY A 50 8.75 11.67 -12.22
CA GLY A 50 10.09 11.05 -12.14
C GLY A 50 10.56 10.71 -10.73
N VAL A 51 9.70 10.82 -9.72
CA VAL A 51 10.01 10.61 -8.30
C VAL A 51 9.57 9.24 -7.76
N PHE A 52 8.73 8.50 -8.50
CA PHE A 52 8.16 7.23 -8.06
C PHE A 52 8.73 6.04 -8.87
N PRO A 53 8.82 4.84 -8.29
CA PRO A 53 9.31 3.66 -9.00
C PRO A 53 8.46 3.32 -10.23
N ALA A 54 9.08 2.71 -11.23
CA ALA A 54 8.38 2.34 -12.47
C ALA A 54 7.45 1.12 -12.33
N ASN A 55 7.54 0.39 -11.20
CA ASN A 55 6.82 -0.86 -10.93
C ASN A 55 6.07 -0.76 -9.60
N TYR A 56 4.74 -0.74 -9.65
CA TYR A 56 3.90 -0.54 -8.47
C TYR A 56 2.47 -1.04 -8.69
N ALA A 57 1.76 -1.35 -7.62
CA ALA A 57 0.31 -1.43 -7.59
C ALA A 57 -0.28 -0.03 -7.40
N LEU A 58 -1.28 0.28 -8.21
CA LEU A 58 -2.06 1.52 -8.17
C LEU A 58 -3.50 1.15 -7.85
N ASP A 59 -3.98 1.56 -6.69
CA ASP A 59 -5.37 1.33 -6.28
C ASP A 59 -6.17 2.61 -6.49
N LEU A 60 -7.23 2.51 -7.30
CA LEU A 60 -8.13 3.61 -7.60
C LEU A 60 -9.50 3.36 -6.99
N GLY A 61 -10.08 4.40 -6.40
CA GLY A 61 -11.40 4.40 -5.80
C GLY A 61 -12.36 5.36 -6.50
N GLU A 62 -13.63 5.00 -6.60
CA GLU A 62 -14.72 5.95 -6.92
C GLU A 62 -15.14 6.68 -5.64
N PHE A 63 -15.02 8.00 -5.62
CA PHE A 63 -15.40 8.89 -4.52
C PHE A 63 -16.63 9.72 -4.87
N ILE A 64 -17.32 10.22 -3.84
CA ILE A 64 -18.42 11.17 -3.95
C ILE A 64 -18.14 12.36 -3.03
N ASP A 65 -18.15 13.58 -3.58
CA ASP A 65 -17.96 14.81 -2.81
C ASP A 65 -19.23 15.21 -2.02
N SER A 66 -19.12 16.28 -1.23
CA SER A 66 -20.27 16.81 -0.46
C SER A 66 -21.41 17.35 -1.32
N ASN A 67 -21.17 17.61 -2.60
CA ASN A 67 -22.15 18.11 -3.56
C ASN A 67 -22.81 16.96 -4.36
N GLY A 68 -22.41 15.71 -4.11
CA GLY A 68 -22.88 14.53 -4.83
C GLY A 68 -22.17 14.26 -6.16
N ASN A 69 -21.09 14.98 -6.48
CA ASN A 69 -20.30 14.70 -7.68
C ASN A 69 -19.41 13.47 -7.46
N SER A 70 -19.40 12.57 -8.43
CA SER A 70 -18.53 11.39 -8.41
C SER A 70 -17.25 11.63 -9.20
N TYR A 71 -16.12 11.18 -8.65
CA TYR A 71 -14.81 11.23 -9.29
C TYR A 71 -13.98 9.98 -8.92
N ILE A 72 -12.95 9.69 -9.70
CA ILE A 72 -12.03 8.57 -9.44
C ILE A 72 -10.68 9.15 -9.04
N ASP A 73 -10.13 8.68 -7.93
CA ASP A 73 -8.84 9.13 -7.42
C ASP A 73 -8.00 7.96 -6.87
N ILE A 74 -6.75 8.26 -6.58
CA ILE A 74 -5.78 7.33 -6.00
C ILE A 74 -6.17 7.06 -4.54
N VAL A 75 -6.40 5.79 -4.22
CA VAL A 75 -6.52 5.29 -2.85
C VAL A 75 -5.14 4.96 -2.30
N GLU A 76 -4.35 4.22 -3.09
CA GLU A 76 -3.06 3.71 -2.62
C GLU A 76 -2.04 3.56 -3.78
N LEU A 77 -0.77 3.80 -3.45
CA LEU A 77 0.38 3.55 -4.31
C LEU A 77 1.36 2.64 -3.59
N ASN A 78 1.60 1.45 -4.14
CA ASN A 78 2.40 0.41 -3.51
C ASN A 78 3.48 -0.13 -4.45
N PRO A 79 4.74 0.31 -4.35
CA PRO A 79 5.83 -0.24 -5.16
C PRO A 79 5.97 -1.74 -5.02
N ILE A 80 6.17 -2.42 -6.16
CA ILE A 80 6.29 -3.89 -6.21
C ILE A 80 7.68 -4.31 -5.71
N SER A 81 8.71 -3.51 -5.99
CA SER A 81 10.00 -3.71 -5.34
C SER A 81 9.86 -3.44 -3.86
N CYS A 82 10.34 -4.36 -3.02
CA CYS A 82 10.47 -4.17 -1.57
C CYS A 82 11.51 -3.08 -1.28
N SER A 83 11.18 -1.83 -1.59
CA SER A 83 11.97 -0.66 -1.25
C SER A 83 11.34 -0.12 0.03
N MET A 84 12.03 -0.31 1.17
CA MET A 84 11.56 0.06 2.51
C MET A 84 11.03 1.50 2.60
N CYS A 85 11.45 2.39 1.71
CA CYS A 85 10.97 3.78 1.62
C CYS A 85 9.50 3.94 1.23
N TYR A 86 8.82 2.91 0.71
CA TYR A 86 7.41 3.00 0.29
C TYR A 86 6.46 2.05 1.02
N VAL A 87 6.99 1.24 1.95
CA VAL A 87 6.18 0.37 2.84
C VAL A 87 5.72 1.16 4.09
N ASN A 88 6.09 2.44 4.20
CA ASN A 88 5.85 3.29 5.36
C ASN A 88 4.72 4.30 5.17
N ASN A 89 3.55 3.84 4.75
CA ASN A 89 2.34 4.64 4.90
C ASN A 89 1.92 4.62 6.37
N SER A 90 2.61 5.38 7.22
CA SER A 90 2.12 5.61 8.59
C SER A 90 1.03 6.67 8.55
N ILE A 91 -0.11 6.42 9.19
CA ILE A 91 -1.17 7.43 9.33
C ILE A 91 -0.80 8.54 10.33
N TYR A 92 0.29 8.37 11.10
CA TYR A 92 0.78 9.37 12.04
C TYR A 92 1.64 10.40 11.33
N ALA A 93 1.13 11.64 11.26
CA ALA A 93 1.82 12.77 10.66
C ALA A 93 3.01 13.27 11.50
N ASP A 94 2.94 13.11 12.83
CA ASP A 94 3.94 13.57 13.78
C ASP A 94 4.66 12.38 14.43
N VAL A 95 5.98 12.31 14.21
CA VAL A 95 6.87 11.33 14.83
C VAL A 95 7.33 11.90 16.17
N VAL A 96 7.02 11.23 17.29
CA VAL A 96 7.52 11.64 18.61
C VAL A 96 9.03 11.35 18.73
N PRO A 97 9.83 12.19 19.42
CA PRO A 97 11.28 12.02 19.50
C PRO A 97 11.74 10.63 19.97
N GLU A 98 10.94 10.01 20.83
CA GLU A 98 11.18 8.70 21.46
C GLU A 98 11.28 7.56 20.44
N ILE A 99 10.65 7.68 19.27
CA ILE A 99 10.71 6.66 18.22
C ILE A 99 11.75 6.97 17.15
N GLY A 100 12.40 8.12 17.20
CA GLY A 100 13.32 8.59 16.15
C GLY A 100 14.55 7.71 15.96
N GLU A 101 15.07 7.10 17.03
CA GLU A 101 16.19 6.15 16.92
C GLU A 101 15.75 4.82 16.30
N CYS A 102 14.59 4.31 16.71
CA CYS A 102 13.98 3.10 16.13
C CYS A 102 13.69 3.28 14.63
N GLN A 103 13.17 4.44 14.25
CA GLN A 103 12.93 4.80 12.86
C GLN A 103 14.22 4.84 12.03
N ARG A 104 15.31 5.41 12.57
CA ARG A 104 16.62 5.42 11.90
C ARG A 104 17.20 4.02 11.73
N GLN A 105 17.05 3.16 12.74
CA GLN A 105 17.62 1.81 12.72
C GLN A 105 16.85 0.86 11.81
N LEU A 106 15.52 0.91 11.87
CA LEU A 106 14.65 -0.01 11.13
C LEU A 106 14.27 0.53 9.75
N MET A 107 14.36 1.85 9.54
CA MET A 107 13.88 2.53 8.33
C MET A 107 12.38 2.27 8.06
N MET A 108 11.61 2.07 9.13
CA MET A 108 10.17 1.74 9.12
C MET A 108 9.30 2.92 9.62
N GLY A 109 7.99 2.83 9.42
CA GLY A 109 7.01 3.90 9.67
C GLY A 109 6.69 3.99 11.15
N ALA A 110 6.09 5.11 11.58
CA ALA A 110 5.88 5.38 13.00
C ALA A 110 5.08 4.27 13.70
N GLU A 111 4.03 3.75 13.08
CA GLU A 111 3.24 2.60 13.58
C GLU A 111 4.12 1.38 13.86
N PHE A 112 4.97 1.02 12.92
CA PHE A 112 5.88 -0.11 13.06
C PHE A 112 6.89 0.13 14.18
N CYS A 113 7.42 1.36 14.30
CA CYS A 113 8.33 1.72 15.37
C CYS A 113 7.64 1.70 16.75
N TYR A 114 6.38 2.16 16.84
CA TYR A 114 5.60 2.07 18.07
C TYR A 114 5.41 0.61 18.50
N ASP A 115 5.01 -0.26 17.57
CA ASP A 115 4.84 -1.68 17.89
C ASP A 115 6.17 -2.37 18.18
N ALA A 116 7.25 -2.02 17.49
CA ALA A 116 8.58 -2.57 17.75
C ALA A 116 9.13 -2.19 19.13
N ILE A 117 8.83 -0.98 19.61
CA ILE A 117 9.19 -0.55 20.96
C ILE A 117 8.34 -1.27 22.02
N ALA A 118 7.05 -1.44 21.76
CA ALA A 118 6.15 -2.14 22.68
C ALA A 118 6.41 -3.66 22.72
N ASN A 119 6.74 -4.25 21.58
CA ASN A 119 6.82 -5.69 21.36
C ASN A 119 8.16 -6.12 20.71
N PRO A 120 9.33 -5.79 21.31
CA PRO A 120 10.64 -5.95 20.65
C PRO A 120 10.97 -7.40 20.24
N LYS A 121 10.37 -8.40 20.89
CA LYS A 121 10.56 -9.82 20.59
C LYS A 121 10.00 -10.24 19.21
N ASN A 122 9.03 -9.50 18.68
CA ASN A 122 8.41 -9.79 17.38
C ASN A 122 9.25 -9.29 16.20
N TYR A 123 10.24 -8.44 16.47
CA TYR A 123 11.02 -7.71 15.48
C TYR A 123 12.49 -8.11 15.49
N ASP A 124 12.77 -9.37 15.81
CA ASP A 124 14.12 -9.92 15.77
C ASP A 124 14.70 -9.83 14.35
N MET A 125 15.72 -8.99 14.20
CA MET A 125 16.40 -8.71 12.92
C MET A 125 17.34 -9.86 12.50
N LEU A 126 17.58 -10.84 13.37
CA LEU A 126 18.39 -12.00 13.07
C LEU A 126 17.55 -13.06 12.35
N ARG A 127 17.58 -13.03 11.01
CA ARG A 127 17.12 -14.17 10.23
C ARG A 127 18.12 -15.31 10.37
N ILE A 128 17.84 -16.23 11.29
CA ILE A 128 18.64 -17.44 11.47
C ILE A 128 18.41 -18.37 10.27
N SER A 129 19.41 -18.52 9.40
CA SER A 129 19.40 -19.54 8.35
C SER A 129 19.20 -20.92 8.97
N ASN A 130 18.28 -21.72 8.42
CA ASN A 130 17.89 -23.07 8.86
C ASN A 130 16.92 -23.15 10.06
N LYS A 131 16.28 -22.06 10.47
CA LYS A 131 15.12 -22.13 11.36
C LYS A 131 13.85 -22.38 10.57
N SER A 132 13.01 -23.31 11.01
CA SER A 132 11.65 -23.46 10.49
C SER A 132 10.77 -22.32 11.00
N TYR A 133 10.17 -21.56 10.09
CA TYR A 133 9.23 -20.50 10.42
C TYR A 133 7.81 -21.00 10.15
N THR A 134 6.92 -20.84 11.12
CA THR A 134 5.49 -21.17 10.99
C THR A 134 4.73 -19.86 10.94
N TYR A 135 3.88 -19.67 9.94
CA TYR A 135 2.96 -18.53 9.90
C TYR A 135 1.95 -18.67 11.06
N THR A 136 1.83 -17.64 11.89
CA THR A 136 0.71 -17.53 12.81
C THR A 136 -0.56 -17.30 12.01
N SER A 137 -1.55 -18.17 12.18
CA SER A 137 -2.92 -17.94 11.70
C SER A 137 -3.75 -17.34 12.83
N ASP A 138 -4.73 -16.51 12.48
CA ASP A 138 -5.60 -15.79 13.45
C ASP A 138 -6.31 -16.71 14.46
N ASN A 139 -6.35 -18.02 14.19
CA ASN A 139 -6.89 -19.03 15.09
C ASN A 139 -5.98 -19.35 16.29
N GLN A 140 -4.75 -18.84 16.35
CA GLN A 140 -3.80 -19.09 17.45
C GLN A 140 -3.72 -17.97 18.49
N SER A 141 -4.40 -16.84 18.28
CA SER A 141 -4.32 -15.66 19.15
C SER A 141 -5.41 -15.58 20.23
N GLN A 142 -6.16 -16.66 20.45
CA GLN A 142 -7.12 -16.75 21.57
C GLN A 142 -6.50 -17.52 22.75
N SER A 143 -5.72 -16.81 23.57
CA SER A 143 -5.38 -17.22 24.94
C SER A 143 -5.15 -16.01 25.82
#